data_AF-A0A933W144-F1
#
_entry.id   AF-A0A933W144-F1
#
_cell.length_a   1.000
_cell.length_b   1.000
_cell.length_c   1.000
_cell.angle_alpha   90.00
_cell.angle_beta   90.00
_cell.angle_gamma   90.00
#
_symmetry.space_group_name_H-M   'P 1'
#
loop_
_entity.id
_entity.type
_entity.pdbx_description
1 polymer ?
#
loop_
_entity_poly.entity_id
_entity_poly.type
_entity_poly.pdbx_seq_one_letter_code
_entity_poly.pdbx_strand_id
1 'polypeptide(L)'
;MALTLTSLLGSGAALAQERGSEAQREACTPDAFRLCSQFIPDASRIETCLRDAGPRLSPACYVVFNPPQEQRAPVRTVRRQVQPQPQFREIDDE
;
A
#
# COMPACT_ATOMS: atom_id res chain seq x y z
N MET A 1 -37.15 33.89 -29.07
CA MET A 1 -35.83 33.48 -28.55
C MET A 1 -35.91 33.45 -27.04
N ALA A 2 -35.80 32.28 -26.42
CA ALA A 2 -35.64 32.15 -24.96
C ALA A 2 -34.55 31.11 -24.71
N LEU A 3 -33.49 31.52 -24.01
CA LEU A 3 -32.34 30.70 -23.67
C LEU A 3 -32.29 30.58 -22.16
N THR A 4 -32.56 29.39 -21.63
CA THR A 4 -32.22 29.05 -20.24
C THR A 4 -31.32 27.83 -20.25
N LEU A 5 -30.01 28.07 -20.10
CA LEU A 5 -28.99 27.05 -19.92
C LEU A 5 -28.72 26.89 -18.43
N THR A 6 -29.33 25.87 -17.83
CA THR A 6 -29.04 25.47 -16.45
C THR A 6 -27.80 24.58 -16.46
N SER A 7 -26.64 25.14 -16.13
CA SER A 7 -25.41 24.36 -16.01
C SER A 7 -25.29 23.79 -14.59
N LEU A 8 -25.52 22.49 -14.43
CA LEU A 8 -25.09 21.73 -13.25
C LEU A 8 -23.56 21.62 -13.29
N LEU A 9 -22.87 22.36 -12.42
CA LEU A 9 -21.44 22.12 -12.15
C LEU A 9 -21.31 21.13 -11.00
N GLY A 10 -21.20 19.84 -11.35
CA GLY A 10 -20.67 18.80 -10.48
C GLY A 10 -19.28 18.41 -10.98
N SER A 11 -18.22 18.97 -10.39
CA SER A 11 -16.84 18.55 -10.67
C SER A 11 -16.31 17.79 -9.47
N GLY A 12 -16.23 16.47 -9.59
CA GLY A 12 -15.68 15.57 -8.59
C GLY A 12 -14.20 15.85 -8.30
N ALA A 13 -13.80 15.62 -7.05
CA ALA A 13 -12.43 15.73 -6.60
C ALA A 13 -11.52 14.74 -7.35
N ALA A 14 -10.59 15.26 -8.16
CA ALA A 14 -9.52 14.48 -8.75
C ALA A 14 -8.49 14.12 -7.66
N LEU A 15 -8.57 12.92 -7.10
CA LEU A 15 -7.50 12.37 -6.26
C LEU A 15 -6.35 11.91 -7.17
N ALA A 16 -5.46 12.85 -7.51
CA ALA A 16 -4.22 12.56 -8.22
C ALA A 16 -3.20 11.90 -7.26
N GLN A 17 -3.42 10.63 -6.93
CA GLN A 17 -2.52 9.82 -6.08
C GLN A 17 -2.11 8.53 -6.80
N GLU A 18 -1.68 8.63 -8.05
CA GLU A 18 -1.40 7.44 -8.88
C GLU A 18 0.11 7.15 -9.04
N ARG A 19 1.01 7.96 -8.44
CA ARG A 19 2.48 7.85 -8.63
C ARG A 19 3.26 7.47 -7.36
N GLY A 20 2.59 6.85 -6.40
CA GLY A 20 3.16 6.54 -5.08
C GLY A 20 3.30 7.76 -4.17
N SER A 21 3.64 7.54 -2.90
CA SER A 21 3.93 8.63 -1.96
C SER A 21 5.28 9.29 -2.27
N GLU A 22 5.49 10.52 -1.78
CA GLU A 22 6.78 11.20 -1.94
C GLU A 22 7.94 10.36 -1.38
N ALA A 23 7.74 9.73 -0.22
CA ALA A 23 8.70 8.81 0.38
C ALA A 23 9.02 7.60 -0.51
N GLN A 24 8.02 7.05 -1.23
CA GLN A 24 8.25 5.95 -2.17
C GLN A 24 9.06 6.41 -3.39
N ARG A 25 8.80 7.63 -3.87
CA ARG A 25 9.55 8.22 -4.98
C ARG A 25 11.00 8.43 -4.59
N GLU A 26 11.26 9.02 -3.43
CA GLU A 26 12.61 9.22 -2.91
C GLU A 26 13.38 7.91 -2.73
N ALA A 27 12.72 6.86 -2.22
CA ALA A 27 13.33 5.53 -2.11
C ALA A 27 13.76 4.94 -3.47
N CYS A 28 13.00 5.24 -4.53
CA CYS A 28 13.26 4.75 -5.88
C CYS A 28 14.08 5.69 -6.78
N THR A 29 14.29 6.95 -6.37
CA THR A 29 15.10 7.94 -7.09
C THR A 29 16.51 7.42 -7.47
N PRO A 30 17.32 6.85 -6.56
CA PRO A 30 18.67 6.39 -6.94
C PRO A 30 18.63 5.24 -7.95
N ASP A 31 17.62 4.37 -7.90
CA ASP A 31 17.43 3.29 -8.88
C ASP A 31 16.93 3.81 -10.22
N ALA A 32 16.06 4.82 -10.23
CA ALA A 32 15.61 5.47 -11.46
C ALA A 32 16.77 6.09 -12.24
N PHE A 33 17.68 6.78 -11.56
CA PHE A 33 18.88 7.35 -12.19
C PHE A 33 19.88 6.29 -12.66
N ARG A 34 20.03 5.17 -11.95
CA ARG A 34 21.02 4.14 -12.27
C ARG A 34 20.55 3.16 -13.34
N LEU A 35 19.28 2.75 -13.28
CA LEU A 35 18.71 1.69 -14.12
C LEU A 35 17.82 2.22 -15.25
N CYS A 36 17.20 3.38 -15.06
CA CYS A 36 16.12 3.89 -15.90
C CYS A 36 16.36 5.32 -16.41
N SER A 37 17.61 5.79 -16.42
CA SER A 37 17.96 7.20 -16.76
C SER A 37 17.47 7.64 -18.14
N GLN A 38 17.43 6.72 -19.10
CA GLN A 38 16.91 6.96 -20.46
C GLN A 38 15.42 7.37 -20.50
N PHE A 39 14.69 7.18 -19.41
CA PHE A 39 13.27 7.50 -19.30
C PHE A 39 13.00 8.77 -18.50
N ILE A 40 14.03 9.48 -18.03
CA ILE A 40 13.87 10.78 -17.35
C ILE A 40 13.54 11.84 -18.42
N PRO A 41 12.51 12.68 -18.21
CA PRO A 41 11.73 12.92 -16.98
C PRO A 41 10.37 12.18 -16.90
N ASP A 42 10.08 11.22 -17.77
CA ASP A 42 8.79 10.51 -17.84
C ASP A 42 8.57 9.56 -16.67
N ALA A 43 7.89 10.05 -15.63
CA ALA A 43 7.58 9.28 -14.43
C ALA A 43 6.86 7.94 -14.72
N SER A 44 5.92 7.92 -15.67
CA SER A 44 5.19 6.70 -16.02
C SER A 44 6.09 5.63 -16.66
N ARG A 45 7.07 6.04 -17.48
CA ARG A 45 8.03 5.11 -18.09
C ARG A 45 9.06 4.62 -17.07
N ILE A 46 9.48 5.50 -16.16
CA ILE A 46 10.36 5.14 -15.04
C ILE A 46 9.67 4.08 -14.15
N GLU A 47 8.40 4.26 -13.84
CA GLU A 47 7.65 3.31 -13.00
C GLU A 47 7.59 1.91 -13.64
N THR A 48 7.32 1.83 -14.94
CA THR A 48 7.37 0.56 -15.69
C THR A 48 8.78 -0.03 -15.67
N CYS A 49 9.82 0.76 -15.95
CA CYS A 49 11.20 0.30 -15.92
C CYS A 49 11.62 -0.23 -14.53
N LEU A 50 11.21 0.44 -13.45
CA LEU A 50 11.49 -0.01 -12.08
C LEU A 50 10.77 -1.33 -11.75
N ARG A 51 9.51 -1.49 -12.19
CA ARG A 51 8.79 -2.77 -12.06
C ARG A 51 9.53 -3.91 -12.78
N ASP A 52 10.02 -3.65 -13.99
CA ASP A 52 10.76 -4.64 -14.78
C ASP A 52 12.17 -4.91 -14.25
N ALA A 53 12.76 -3.96 -13.50
CA ALA A 53 14.08 -4.11 -12.90
C ALA A 53 14.11 -5.17 -11.79
N GLY A 54 12.99 -5.36 -11.08
CA GLY A 54 12.77 -6.41 -10.08
C GLY A 54 13.93 -6.54 -9.07
N PRO A 55 14.70 -7.65 -9.09
CA PRO A 55 15.77 -7.90 -8.11
C PRO A 55 16.99 -6.98 -8.24
N ARG A 56 17.07 -6.16 -9.30
CA ARG A 56 18.16 -5.18 -9.48
C ARG A 56 17.94 -3.88 -8.72
N LEU A 57 16.74 -3.68 -8.16
CA LEU A 57 16.41 -2.53 -7.33
C LEU A 57 17.18 -2.56 -6.00
N SER A 58 17.41 -1.39 -5.42
CA SER A 58 17.86 -1.28 -4.04
C SER A 58 16.82 -1.87 -3.08
N PRO A 59 17.21 -2.31 -1.86
CA PRO A 59 16.26 -2.80 -0.87
C PRO A 59 15.14 -1.80 -0.55
N ALA A 60 15.46 -0.51 -0.54
CA ALA A 60 14.50 0.56 -0.25
C ALA A 60 13.42 0.69 -1.34
N CYS A 61 13.79 0.62 -2.62
CA CYS A 61 12.81 0.65 -3.71
C CYS A 61 12.11 -0.71 -3.88
N TYR A 62 12.80 -1.82 -3.61
CA TYR A 62 12.23 -3.16 -3.74
C TYR A 62 10.99 -3.37 -2.85
N VAL A 63 11.03 -2.88 -1.60
CA VAL A 63 9.89 -2.99 -0.67
C VAL A 63 8.69 -2.13 -1.06
N VAL A 64 8.88 -1.11 -1.91
CA VAL A 64 7.76 -0.31 -2.46
C VAL A 64 6.89 -1.19 -3.37
N PHE A 65 7.52 -2.01 -4.21
CA PHE A 65 6.82 -2.92 -5.11
C PHE A 65 6.51 -4.28 -4.47
N ASN A 66 7.25 -4.67 -3.43
CA ASN A 66 7.12 -5.97 -2.74
C ASN A 66 7.04 -5.76 -1.22
N PRO A 67 5.97 -5.15 -0.69
CA PRO A 67 5.86 -4.90 0.74
C PRO A 67 5.82 -6.24 1.51
N PRO A 68 6.49 -6.32 2.68
CA PRO A 68 6.45 -7.51 3.52
C PRO A 68 5.00 -7.83 3.91
N GLN A 69 4.62 -9.11 3.75
CA GLN A 69 3.24 -9.59 3.92
C GLN A 69 2.68 -9.41 5.35
N GLU A 70 3.53 -9.07 6.33
CA GLU A 70 3.15 -8.80 7.72
C GLU A 70 2.05 -7.73 7.84
N GLN A 71 2.03 -6.75 6.93
CA GLN A 71 1.07 -5.64 6.95
C GLN A 71 -0.29 -5.98 6.33
N ARG A 72 -0.42 -7.14 5.67
CA ARG A 72 -1.65 -7.55 4.99
C ARG A 72 -2.45 -8.61 5.74
N ALA A 73 -1.95 -9.08 6.89
CA ALA A 73 -2.79 -9.84 7.80
C ALA A 73 -3.86 -8.88 8.35
N PRO A 74 -5.17 -9.13 8.12
CA PRO A 74 -6.16 -8.46 8.94
C PRO A 74 -5.78 -8.80 10.37
N VAL A 75 -5.59 -7.79 11.21
CA VAL A 75 -5.47 -7.96 12.65
C VAL A 75 -6.76 -8.65 13.08
N ARG A 76 -6.77 -10.00 13.02
CA ARG A 76 -7.80 -10.81 13.66
C ARG A 76 -7.51 -10.58 15.11
N THR A 77 -8.18 -9.57 15.65
CA THR A 77 -8.30 -9.30 17.07
C THR A 77 -8.34 -10.64 17.77
N VAL A 78 -7.30 -10.94 18.54
CA VAL A 78 -7.25 -12.06 19.47
C VAL A 78 -8.37 -11.82 20.48
N ARG A 79 -9.58 -12.25 20.13
CA ARG A 79 -10.74 -12.31 21.01
C ARG A 79 -11.24 -13.75 21.05
N ARG A 80 -10.29 -14.67 21.22
CA ARG A 80 -10.58 -16.05 21.58
C ARG A 80 -9.39 -16.53 22.42
N GLN A 81 -9.70 -17.03 23.61
CA GLN A 81 -8.84 -17.91 24.40
C GLN A 81 -7.81 -17.27 25.32
N VAL A 82 -8.27 -16.52 26.33
CA VAL A 82 -7.72 -16.64 27.70
C VAL A 82 -8.85 -16.41 28.70
N GLN A 83 -9.49 -17.47 29.19
CA GLN A 83 -9.97 -17.49 30.57
C GLN A 83 -9.87 -18.94 31.08
N PRO A 84 -8.86 -19.26 31.92
CA PRO A 84 -8.76 -20.55 32.57
C PRO A 84 -9.61 -20.54 33.85
N GLN A 85 -10.47 -21.54 34.04
CA GLN A 85 -11.06 -21.84 35.34
C GLN A 85 -10.86 -23.34 35.61
N PRO A 86 -9.92 -23.74 36.47
CA PRO A 86 -9.79 -25.11 36.95
C PRO A 86 -10.84 -25.32 38.04
N GLN A 87 -11.96 -25.97 37.71
CA GLN A 87 -12.96 -26.32 38.72
C GLN A 87 -12.49 -27.57 39.47
N PHE A 88 -12.25 -27.36 40.76
CA PHE A 88 -11.77 -28.30 41.76
C PHE A 88 -12.59 -29.60 41.75
N ARG A 89 -11.91 -30.74 41.96
CA ARG A 89 -12.53 -32.02 42.29
C ARG A 89 -13.38 -31.86 43.57
N GLU A 90 -14.68 -31.97 43.45
CA GLU A 90 -15.54 -32.36 44.57
C GLU A 90 -15.41 -33.88 44.72
N ILE A 91 -14.61 -34.29 45.70
CA ILE A 91 -14.64 -35.62 46.31
C ILE A 91 -15.54 -35.43 47.53
N ASP A 92 -16.76 -35.95 47.47
CA ASP A 92 -17.56 -36.18 48.67
C ASP A 92 -17.95 -37.66 48.69
N ASP A 93 -17.40 -38.30 49.71
CA ASP A 93 -17.63 -39.64 50.21
C ASP A 93 -19.11 -39.91 50.54
N GLU A 94 -19.52 -41.17 50.34
CA GLU A 94 -20.50 -42.00 51.08
C GLU A 94 -21.79 -41.39 51.65
#